data_AF-A0A9D8IAZ2-F1
#
_entry.id   AF-A0A9D8IAZ2-F1
#
_cell.length_a   1.000
_cell.length_b   1.000
_cell.length_c   1.000
_cell.angle_alpha   90.00
_cell.angle_beta   90.00
_cell.angle_gamma   90.00
#
_symmetry.space_group_name_H-M   'P 1'
#
loop_
_entity.id
_entity.type
_entity.pdbx_description
1 polymer ?
#
loop_
_entity_poly.entity_id
_entity_poly.type
_entity_poly.pdbx_seq_one_letter_code
_entity_poly.pdbx_strand_id
1 'polypeptide(L)'
;NFPTHCIVDGRFRQILEETGMSVEKEFEMVSLARRMDLFSIVYVSTPAEAKAMAEAGADAIIAHVGTTVGGSIGVKGAVGTMKDSVRRVQAVIDAGRSVRKDIIFLSHGGPIARPEDAAFINEHTDAVGFVGASSLERLAVEDSLTALTQRFKAIPVRKQALKAIRWRE
;
A
#
# COMPACT_ATOMS: atom_id res chain seq x y z
N ASN A 1 10.74 -2.19 3.54
CA ASN A 1 10.60 -1.27 4.70
C ASN A 1 9.12 -1.15 5.08
N PHE A 2 8.59 -2.04 5.92
CA PHE A 2 7.24 -1.88 6.46
C PHE A 2 7.19 -2.43 7.89
N PRO A 3 6.69 -1.68 8.90
CA PRO A 3 6.15 -0.31 8.86
C PRO A 3 7.14 0.75 8.34
N THR A 4 6.64 1.90 7.87
CA THR A 4 7.47 2.92 7.22
C THR A 4 7.01 4.35 7.51
N HIS A 5 7.96 5.26 7.49
CA HIS A 5 7.78 6.70 7.53
C HIS A 5 7.02 7.27 6.32
N CYS A 6 6.93 6.54 5.20
CA CYS A 6 6.19 6.97 4.01
C CYS A 6 4.70 7.30 4.29
N ILE A 7 4.15 6.79 5.39
CA ILE A 7 2.75 6.99 5.81
C ILE A 7 2.62 7.84 7.09
N VAL A 8 3.70 8.49 7.54
CA VAL A 8 3.72 9.31 8.76
C VAL A 8 4.10 10.74 8.39
N ASP A 9 3.29 11.71 8.82
CA ASP A 9 3.46 13.13 8.52
C ASP A 9 3.31 14.05 9.75
N GLY A 10 3.39 15.36 9.50
CA GLY A 10 3.14 16.40 10.49
C GLY A 10 4.09 16.39 11.69
N ARG A 11 3.58 16.87 12.82
CA ARG A 11 4.36 16.99 14.07
C ARG A 11 4.82 15.62 14.59
N PHE A 12 4.01 14.57 14.39
CA PHE A 12 4.39 13.24 14.87
C PHE A 12 5.60 12.71 14.10
N ARG A 13 5.63 12.86 12.76
CA ARG A 13 6.80 12.57 11.94
C ARG A 13 8.05 13.29 12.46
N GLN A 14 7.96 14.60 12.70
CA GLN A 14 9.09 15.40 13.19
C GLN A 14 9.67 14.86 14.51
N ILE A 15 8.81 14.48 15.46
CA ILE A 15 9.24 13.90 16.73
C ILE A 15 9.99 12.57 16.49
N LEU A 16 9.52 11.71 15.59
CA LEU A 16 10.21 10.45 15.28
C LEU A 16 11.61 10.71 14.69
N GLU A 17 11.71 11.66 13.75
CA GLU A 17 12.98 12.09 13.16
C GLU A 17 13.95 12.61 14.24
N GLU A 18 13.49 13.47 15.16
CA GLU A 18 14.30 14.05 16.24
C GLU A 18 14.71 13.04 17.33
N THR A 19 13.99 11.93 17.47
CA THR A 19 14.20 10.93 18.53
C THR A 19 14.94 9.68 18.07
N GLY A 20 15.53 9.71 16.87
CA GLY A 20 16.35 8.62 16.33
C GLY A 20 15.58 7.50 15.63
N MET A 21 14.29 7.70 15.38
CA MET A 21 13.45 6.85 14.53
C MET A 21 13.27 7.53 13.18
N SER A 22 14.36 7.91 12.50
CA SER A 22 14.29 8.66 11.24
C SER A 22 14.04 7.78 10.02
N VAL A 23 13.58 8.39 8.93
CA VAL A 23 13.50 7.71 7.62
C VAL A 23 14.88 7.26 7.12
N GLU A 24 15.96 7.92 7.54
CA GLU A 24 17.33 7.52 7.19
C GLU A 24 17.65 6.11 7.68
N LYS A 25 17.07 5.67 8.81
CA LYS A 25 17.20 4.29 9.28
C LYS A 25 16.63 3.26 8.31
N GLU A 26 15.62 3.64 7.53
CA GLU A 26 15.10 2.77 6.46
C GLU A 26 16.11 2.65 5.32
N PHE A 27 16.79 3.74 4.95
CA PHE A 27 17.83 3.73 3.90
C PHE A 27 19.08 2.95 4.34
N GLU A 28 19.51 3.13 5.60
CA GLU A 28 20.62 2.37 6.20
C GLU A 28 20.33 0.86 6.19
N MET A 29 19.09 0.48 6.56
CA MET A 29 18.65 -0.90 6.57
C MET A 29 18.67 -1.53 5.16
N VAL A 30 18.26 -0.78 4.13
CA VAL A 30 18.33 -1.25 2.73
C VAL A 30 19.78 -1.37 2.27
N SER A 31 20.63 -0.41 2.63
CA SER A 31 22.07 -0.47 2.33
C SER A 31 22.72 -1.71 2.96
N LEU A 32 22.31 -2.09 4.17
CA LEU A 32 22.75 -3.33 4.82
C LEU A 32 22.22 -4.57 4.09
N ALA A 33 20.93 -4.61 3.75
CA ALA A 33 20.32 -5.71 3.01
C ALA A 33 21.03 -5.96 1.67
N ARG A 34 21.41 -4.87 0.96
CA ARG A 34 22.16 -4.96 -0.29
C ARG A 34 23.54 -5.59 -0.12
N ARG A 35 24.26 -5.27 0.97
CA ARG A 35 25.55 -5.90 1.32
C ARG A 35 25.41 -7.38 1.69
N MET A 36 24.21 -7.78 2.12
CA MET A 36 23.85 -9.16 2.42
C MET A 36 23.30 -9.93 1.21
N ASP A 37 23.32 -9.31 0.02
CA ASP A 37 22.77 -9.88 -1.22
C ASP A 37 21.27 -10.25 -1.13
N LEU A 38 20.52 -9.48 -0.34
CA LEU A 38 19.07 -9.62 -0.27
C LEU A 38 18.41 -8.73 -1.31
N PHE A 39 17.47 -9.30 -2.07
CA PHE A 39 16.61 -8.53 -2.97
C PHE A 39 15.68 -7.63 -2.17
N SER A 40 15.68 -6.34 -2.48
CA SER A 40 15.01 -5.31 -1.70
C SER A 40 13.89 -4.63 -2.50
N ILE A 41 12.68 -4.70 -1.94
CA ILE A 41 11.50 -4.00 -2.45
C ILE A 41 11.07 -2.99 -1.39
N VAL A 42 11.07 -1.71 -1.74
CA VAL A 42 10.92 -0.62 -0.77
C VAL A 42 9.80 0.34 -1.15
N TYR A 43 9.09 0.85 -0.15
CA TYR A 43 8.15 1.95 -0.30
C TYR A 43 8.86 3.30 -0.20
N VAL A 44 8.45 4.23 -1.06
CA VAL A 44 8.81 5.66 -0.99
C VAL A 44 7.58 6.51 -1.30
N SER A 45 7.49 7.70 -0.70
CA SER A 45 6.39 8.63 -0.91
C SER A 45 6.80 9.90 -1.67
N THR A 46 8.10 10.19 -1.74
CA THR A 46 8.66 11.41 -2.35
C THR A 46 9.81 11.12 -3.32
N PRO A 47 10.08 12.03 -4.28
CA PRO A 47 11.27 11.97 -5.13
C PRO A 47 12.60 11.92 -4.36
N ALA A 48 12.69 12.59 -3.21
CA ALA A 48 13.89 12.61 -2.38
C ALA A 48 14.17 11.23 -1.76
N GLU A 49 13.13 10.60 -1.20
CA GLU A 49 13.21 9.23 -0.69
C GLU A 49 13.55 8.22 -1.81
N ALA A 50 13.03 8.44 -3.03
CA ALA A 50 13.35 7.61 -4.18
C ALA A 50 14.84 7.65 -4.56
N LYS A 51 15.46 8.85 -4.53
CA LYS A 51 16.90 8.99 -4.75
C LYS A 51 17.70 8.31 -3.65
N ALA A 52 17.34 8.54 -2.39
CA ALA A 52 18.04 7.95 -1.25
C ALA A 52 17.95 6.41 -1.24
N MET A 53 16.79 5.84 -1.57
CA MET A 53 16.63 4.39 -1.71
C MET A 53 17.41 3.82 -2.91
N ALA A 54 17.47 4.56 -4.02
CA ALA A 54 18.28 4.17 -5.16
C ALA A 54 19.78 4.15 -4.82
N GLU A 55 20.27 5.16 -4.09
CA GLU A 55 21.65 5.24 -3.57
C GLU A 55 21.95 4.13 -2.56
N ALA A 56 20.97 3.77 -1.72
CA ALA A 56 21.06 2.65 -0.78
C ALA A 56 21.09 1.27 -1.47
N GLY A 57 20.79 1.21 -2.78
CA GLY A 57 20.83 -0.02 -3.57
C GLY A 57 19.51 -0.78 -3.64
N ALA A 58 18.36 -0.12 -3.45
CA ALA A 58 17.04 -0.75 -3.54
C ALA A 58 16.75 -1.32 -4.94
N ASP A 59 16.49 -2.62 -5.07
CA ASP A 59 16.26 -3.29 -6.36
C ASP A 59 14.93 -2.93 -7.01
N ALA A 60 13.90 -2.75 -6.18
CA ALA A 60 12.60 -2.27 -6.61
C ALA A 60 12.08 -1.16 -5.69
N ILE A 61 11.55 -0.11 -6.30
CA ILE A 61 10.97 1.04 -5.61
C ILE A 61 9.47 1.10 -5.92
N ILE A 62 8.67 1.09 -4.86
CA ILE A 62 7.22 1.22 -4.91
C ILE A 62 6.86 2.69 -4.60
N ALA A 63 6.33 3.40 -5.59
CA ALA A 63 5.75 4.72 -5.40
C ALA A 63 4.43 4.61 -4.62
N HIS A 64 4.49 4.92 -3.33
CA HIS A 64 3.37 4.88 -2.40
C HIS A 64 2.60 6.21 -2.43
N VAL A 65 1.43 6.23 -3.08
CA VAL A 65 0.64 7.46 -3.28
C VAL A 65 -0.40 7.73 -2.19
N GLY A 66 -0.38 6.97 -1.10
CA GLY A 66 -1.22 7.16 0.09
C GLY A 66 -1.92 5.88 0.50
N THR A 67 -2.71 5.91 1.56
CA THR A 67 -3.48 4.74 2.01
C THR A 67 -4.57 4.37 0.99
N THR A 68 -4.73 3.07 0.74
CA THR A 68 -5.67 2.57 -0.28
C THR A 68 -7.12 2.89 0.11
N VAL A 69 -7.89 3.40 -0.86
CA VAL A 69 -9.32 3.71 -0.70
C VAL A 69 -10.17 2.45 -0.90
N GLY A 70 -11.27 2.35 -0.13
CA GLY A 70 -12.31 1.34 -0.33
C GLY A 70 -12.32 0.19 0.70
N GLY A 71 -13.34 -0.66 0.60
CA GLY A 71 -13.66 -1.68 1.61
C GLY A 71 -14.29 -1.10 2.86
N SER A 72 -14.50 -1.95 3.87
CA SER A 72 -15.21 -1.54 5.10
C SER A 72 -14.44 -0.53 5.97
N ILE A 73 -13.10 -0.54 5.90
CA ILE A 73 -12.18 0.25 6.74
C ILE A 73 -11.26 1.20 5.94
N GLY A 74 -11.46 1.35 4.63
CA GLY A 74 -10.65 2.23 3.80
C GLY A 74 -10.77 3.71 4.19
N VAL A 75 -9.73 4.49 3.93
CA VAL A 75 -9.71 5.93 4.22
C VAL A 75 -10.77 6.65 3.37
N LYS A 76 -11.60 7.48 4.01
CA LYS A 76 -12.71 8.21 3.36
C LYS A 76 -12.36 9.66 2.98
N GLY A 77 -11.23 10.20 3.44
CA GLY A 77 -10.82 11.60 3.25
C GLY A 77 -9.39 11.79 2.73
N ALA A 78 -9.14 12.93 2.09
CA ALA A 78 -7.85 13.40 1.53
C ALA A 78 -7.09 12.36 0.69
N VAL A 79 -7.77 11.80 -0.31
CA VAL A 79 -7.14 10.93 -1.30
C VAL A 79 -6.82 11.77 -2.53
N GLY A 80 -5.56 11.79 -2.96
CA GLY A 80 -5.18 12.41 -4.23
C GLY A 80 -6.00 11.81 -5.38
N THR A 81 -6.26 12.61 -6.41
CA THR A 81 -6.96 12.12 -7.61
C THR A 81 -6.10 11.10 -8.35
N MET A 82 -6.71 10.28 -9.23
CA MET A 82 -5.92 9.38 -10.07
C MET A 82 -4.86 10.13 -10.90
N LYS A 83 -5.18 11.35 -11.37
CA LYS A 83 -4.21 12.22 -12.06
C LYS A 83 -3.06 12.65 -11.15
N ASP A 84 -3.33 12.91 -9.87
CA ASP A 84 -2.28 13.20 -8.89
C ASP A 84 -1.39 11.98 -8.64
N SER A 85 -1.97 10.78 -8.60
CA SER A 85 -1.21 9.53 -8.50
C SER A 85 -0.27 9.37 -9.69
N VAL A 86 -0.74 9.56 -10.93
CA VAL A 86 0.12 9.53 -12.13
C VAL A 86 1.31 10.48 -11.99
N ARG A 87 1.06 11.74 -11.62
CA ARG A 87 2.12 12.74 -11.46
C ARG A 87 3.13 12.34 -10.37
N ARG A 88 2.66 11.85 -9.23
CA ARG A 88 3.52 11.46 -8.10
C ARG A 88 4.34 10.21 -8.41
N VAL A 89 3.73 9.21 -9.04
CA VAL A 89 4.41 7.98 -9.48
C VAL A 89 5.53 8.34 -10.46
N GLN A 90 5.24 9.11 -11.51
CA GLN A 90 6.28 9.49 -12.47
C GLN A 90 7.41 10.30 -11.82
N ALA A 91 7.09 11.24 -10.91
CA ALA A 91 8.12 12.02 -10.21
C ALA A 91 9.06 11.15 -9.34
N VAL A 92 8.52 10.10 -8.71
CA VAL A 92 9.33 9.11 -7.98
C VAL A 92 10.22 8.32 -8.93
N ILE A 93 9.67 7.88 -10.08
CA ILE A 93 10.41 7.11 -11.08
C ILE A 93 11.55 7.92 -11.65
N ASP A 94 11.28 9.15 -12.11
CA ASP A 94 12.27 10.05 -12.70
C ASP A 94 13.43 10.29 -11.71
N ALA A 95 13.11 10.49 -10.44
CA ALA A 95 14.08 10.74 -9.40
C ALA A 95 14.95 9.50 -9.10
N GLY A 96 14.34 8.32 -8.90
CA GLY A 96 15.11 7.08 -8.71
C GLY A 96 15.96 6.73 -9.93
N ARG A 97 15.40 6.85 -11.14
CA ARG A 97 16.10 6.62 -12.40
C ARG A 97 17.22 7.61 -12.65
N SER A 98 17.18 8.81 -12.06
CA SER A 98 18.28 9.76 -12.16
C SER A 98 19.55 9.27 -11.46
N VAL A 99 19.40 8.41 -10.45
CA VAL A 99 20.50 7.81 -9.69
C VAL A 99 20.92 6.49 -10.33
N ARG A 100 19.97 5.60 -10.62
CA ARG A 100 20.26 4.24 -11.09
C ARG A 100 19.20 3.71 -12.07
N LYS A 101 19.64 3.13 -13.19
CA LYS A 101 18.78 2.83 -14.35
C LYS A 101 18.11 1.45 -14.33
N ASP A 102 18.62 0.51 -13.55
CA ASP A 102 18.16 -0.88 -13.50
C ASP A 102 17.15 -1.16 -12.37
N ILE A 103 16.64 -0.12 -11.71
CA ILE A 103 15.61 -0.24 -10.67
C ILE A 103 14.25 -0.58 -11.28
N ILE A 104 13.56 -1.54 -10.67
CA ILE A 104 12.16 -1.87 -10.98
C ILE A 104 11.25 -0.87 -10.27
N PHE A 105 10.37 -0.21 -11.00
CA PHE A 105 9.42 0.73 -10.41
C PHE A 105 8.00 0.19 -10.43
N LEU A 106 7.34 0.25 -9.27
CA LEU A 106 5.98 -0.23 -9.04
C LEU A 106 5.13 0.88 -8.42
N SER A 107 3.81 0.75 -8.49
CA SER A 107 2.87 1.66 -7.84
C SER A 107 2.10 0.99 -6.69
N HIS A 108 1.67 1.77 -5.70
CA HIS A 108 0.83 1.31 -4.60
C HIS A 108 -0.01 2.43 -3.98
N GLY A 109 -1.23 2.09 -3.60
CA GLY A 109 -2.01 2.88 -2.64
C GLY A 109 -2.86 3.99 -3.25
N GLY A 110 -3.41 4.85 -2.40
CA GLY A 110 -4.33 5.91 -2.75
C GLY A 110 -5.54 5.38 -3.54
N PRO A 111 -5.88 5.95 -4.70
CA PRO A 111 -7.00 5.49 -5.53
C PRO A 111 -6.70 4.22 -6.33
N ILE A 112 -5.50 3.63 -6.24
CA ILE A 112 -5.11 2.45 -7.02
C ILE A 112 -5.55 1.18 -6.27
N ALA A 113 -6.82 0.80 -6.44
CA ALA A 113 -7.44 -0.27 -5.65
C ALA A 113 -7.81 -1.50 -6.47
N ARG A 114 -7.98 -1.36 -7.78
CA ARG A 114 -8.44 -2.43 -8.69
C ARG A 114 -7.47 -2.65 -9.85
N PRO A 115 -7.58 -3.78 -10.57
CA PRO A 115 -6.75 -4.04 -11.76
C PRO A 115 -6.82 -2.92 -12.80
N GLU A 116 -7.99 -2.32 -13.02
CA GLU A 116 -8.17 -1.22 -13.98
C GLU A 116 -7.43 0.04 -13.55
N ASP A 117 -7.37 0.32 -12.24
CA ASP A 117 -6.63 1.45 -11.70
C ASP A 117 -5.12 1.26 -11.88
N ALA A 118 -4.62 0.05 -11.60
CA ALA A 118 -3.21 -0.30 -11.79
C ALA A 118 -2.82 -0.24 -13.28
N ALA A 119 -3.68 -0.74 -14.17
CA ALA A 119 -3.49 -0.62 -15.61
C ALA A 119 -3.41 0.85 -16.04
N PHE A 120 -4.31 1.70 -15.54
CA PHE A 120 -4.28 3.13 -15.83
C PHE A 120 -2.95 3.78 -15.43
N ILE A 121 -2.39 3.45 -14.26
CA ILE A 121 -1.07 3.97 -13.85
C ILE A 121 0.05 3.49 -14.77
N ASN A 122 0.08 2.21 -15.13
CA ASN A 122 1.10 1.65 -16.02
C ASN A 122 1.03 2.25 -17.44
N GLU A 123 -0.17 2.60 -17.91
CA GLU A 123 -0.37 3.25 -19.23
C GLU A 123 0.10 4.72 -19.26
N HIS A 124 0.17 5.37 -18.09
CA HIS A 124 0.43 6.81 -17.99
C HIS A 124 1.75 7.15 -17.28
N THR A 125 2.53 6.13 -16.90
CA THR A 125 3.83 6.29 -16.23
C THR A 125 4.79 5.19 -16.66
N ASP A 126 6.06 5.31 -16.27
CA ASP A 126 7.09 4.27 -16.48
C ASP A 126 7.02 3.10 -15.49
N ALA A 127 5.97 3.02 -14.65
CA ALA A 127 5.80 1.90 -13.73
C ALA A 127 5.54 0.61 -14.50
N VAL A 128 6.17 -0.48 -14.07
CA VAL A 128 6.06 -1.80 -14.73
C VAL A 128 5.13 -2.75 -13.98
N GLY A 129 4.41 -2.24 -12.97
CA GLY A 129 3.54 -3.08 -12.16
C GLY A 129 2.97 -2.38 -10.94
N PHE A 130 2.29 -3.18 -10.13
CA PHE A 130 1.54 -2.75 -8.96
C PHE A 130 1.76 -3.73 -7.80
N VAL A 131 1.88 -3.19 -6.58
CA VAL A 131 1.93 -4.00 -5.36
C VAL A 131 0.58 -3.91 -4.66
N GLY A 132 -0.16 -5.00 -4.65
CA GLY A 132 -1.43 -5.10 -3.94
C GLY A 132 -1.27 -5.65 -2.52
N ALA A 133 -1.95 -5.02 -1.55
CA ALA A 133 -2.14 -5.56 -0.21
C ALA A 133 -3.64 -5.71 0.04
N SER A 134 -4.27 -4.69 0.66
CA SER A 134 -5.72 -4.69 0.91
C SER A 134 -6.57 -4.92 -0.35
N SER A 135 -6.13 -4.47 -1.53
CA SER A 135 -6.83 -4.70 -2.80
C SER A 135 -6.96 -6.18 -3.16
N LEU A 136 -5.95 -6.99 -2.83
CA LEU A 136 -5.90 -8.41 -3.18
C LEU A 136 -6.45 -9.31 -2.08
N GLU A 137 -6.20 -8.97 -0.81
CA GLU A 137 -6.61 -9.84 0.30
C GLU A 137 -7.95 -9.42 0.91
N ARG A 138 -8.14 -8.14 1.24
CA ARG A 138 -9.31 -7.66 2.00
C ARG A 138 -10.50 -7.44 1.09
N LEU A 139 -10.31 -6.65 0.03
CA LEU A 139 -11.40 -6.31 -0.89
C LEU A 139 -11.91 -7.53 -1.67
N ALA A 140 -11.04 -8.51 -1.93
CA ALA A 140 -11.43 -9.74 -2.61
C ALA A 140 -12.32 -10.66 -1.75
N VAL A 141 -12.20 -10.61 -0.41
CA VAL A 141 -12.88 -11.55 0.49
C VAL A 141 -14.00 -10.95 1.32
N GLU A 142 -14.00 -9.63 1.57
CA GLU A 142 -14.99 -8.97 2.43
C GLU A 142 -16.43 -9.26 2.00
N ASP A 143 -16.73 -9.04 0.72
CA ASP A 143 -18.08 -9.22 0.19
C ASP A 143 -18.43 -10.70 0.06
N SER A 144 -17.49 -11.52 -0.39
CA SER A 144 -17.74 -12.94 -0.64
C SER A 144 -18.01 -13.72 0.66
N LEU A 145 -17.24 -13.48 1.72
CA LEU A 145 -17.45 -14.09 3.03
C LEU A 145 -18.75 -13.59 3.69
N THR A 146 -19.03 -12.30 3.61
CA THR A 146 -20.25 -11.72 4.17
C THR A 146 -21.49 -12.28 3.47
N ALA A 147 -21.50 -12.27 2.14
CA ALA A 147 -22.60 -12.81 1.34
C ALA A 147 -22.80 -14.31 1.58
N LEU A 148 -21.72 -15.09 1.63
CA LEU A 148 -21.80 -16.52 1.93
C LEU A 148 -22.38 -16.78 3.32
N THR A 149 -21.95 -16.03 4.33
CA THR A 149 -22.44 -16.17 5.71
C THR A 149 -23.92 -15.81 5.80
N GLN A 150 -24.36 -14.74 5.14
CA GLN A 150 -25.79 -14.36 5.07
C GLN A 150 -26.64 -15.46 4.44
N ARG A 151 -26.15 -16.11 3.38
CA ARG A 151 -26.84 -17.24 2.74
C ARG A 151 -26.99 -18.44 3.69
N PHE A 152 -25.95 -18.78 4.44
CA PHE A 152 -26.06 -19.83 5.47
C PHE A 152 -27.06 -19.46 6.58
N LYS A 153 -27.06 -18.20 7.03
CA LYS A 153 -28.00 -17.70 8.03
C LYS A 153 -29.46 -17.67 7.56
N ALA A 154 -29.68 -17.59 6.24
CA ALA A 154 -31.01 -17.60 5.64
C ALA A 154 -31.60 -19.01 5.43
N ILE A 155 -30.86 -20.08 5.71
CA ILE A 155 -31.36 -21.45 5.58
C ILE A 155 -32.58 -21.63 6.50
N PRO A 156 -33.76 -22.01 5.97
CA PRO A 156 -34.96 -22.18 6.78
C PRO A 156 -34.76 -23.24 7.87
N VAL A 157 -35.12 -22.90 9.10
CA VAL A 157 -35.22 -23.86 10.21
C VAL A 157 -36.68 -24.13 10.55
N ARG A 158 -37.01 -25.36 10.96
CA ARG A 158 -38.37 -25.69 11.41
C ARG A 158 -38.71 -24.82 12.63
N LYS A 159 -39.85 -24.12 12.61
CA LYS A 159 -40.28 -23.19 13.67
C LYS A 159 -40.27 -23.78 15.09
N GLN A 160 -40.41 -25.11 15.24
CA GLN A 160 -40.30 -25.80 16.54
C GLN A 160 -38.89 -25.75 17.15
N ALA A 161 -37.82 -25.69 16.34
CA ALA A 161 -36.44 -25.59 16.81
C ALA A 161 -36.09 -24.18 17.36
N LEU A 162 -36.73 -23.13 16.85
CA LEU A 162 -36.52 -21.75 17.32
C LEU A 162 -37.13 -21.48 18.70
N LYS A 163 -38.21 -22.18 19.08
CA LYS A 163 -38.81 -22.03 20.43
C LYS A 163 -37.89 -22.54 21.55
N ALA A 164 -36.97 -23.47 21.25
CA ALA A 164 -36.00 -23.99 22.20
C ALA A 164 -34.78 -23.06 22.39
N ILE A 165 -34.54 -22.14 21.46
CA ILE A 165 -33.42 -21.18 21.49
C ILE A 165 -33.97 -19.78 21.81
N ARG A 166 -34.73 -19.67 22.91
CA ARG A 166 -34.89 -18.37 23.56
C ARG A 166 -33.66 -18.15 24.43
N TRP A 167 -32.81 -17.22 24.02
CA TRP A 167 -31.82 -16.65 24.93
C TRP A 167 -32.57 -16.13 26.16
N ARG A 168 -32.16 -16.59 27.35
CA ARG A 168 -32.62 -15.97 28.60
C ARG A 168 -32.05 -14.56 28.61
N GLU A 169 -32.93 -13.56 28.62
CA GLU A 169 -32.59 -12.16 28.89
C GLU A 169 -31.91 -12.04 30.26
#